data_AF-B2WI48-F1
#
_entry.id   AF-B2WI48-F1
#
_cell.length_a   1.000
_cell.length_b   1.000
_cell.length_c   1.000
_cell.angle_alpha   90.00
_cell.angle_beta   90.00
_cell.angle_gamma   90.00
#
_symmetry.space_group_name_H-M   'P 1'
#
loop_
_entity.id
_entity.type
_entity.pdbx_description
1 polymer ?
#
loop_
_entity_poly.entity_id
_entity_poly.type
_entity_poly.pdbx_seq_one_letter_code
_entity_poly.pdbx_strand_id
1 'polypeptide(L)'
;MRRLFQFGSKKHGARAPVKQSTSSTVAAPAVSLPAQATGAVLQGLQVVCEGTDPVIDIVAVHSLNGHCEKTWTAGSGVDSVDSVNWLRDLLLQDLPNARILC
;
A
#
# COMPACT_ATOMS: atom_id res chain seq x y z
N MET A 1 24.57 33.31 3.28
CA MET A 1 25.70 32.69 2.52
C MET A 1 25.77 31.24 2.97
N ARG A 2 25.70 30.17 2.17
CA ARG A 2 26.00 29.92 0.75
C ARG A 2 25.03 28.85 0.22
N ARG A 3 24.62 28.98 -1.05
CA ARG A 3 23.96 27.93 -1.84
C ARG A 3 25.02 26.98 -2.40
N LEU A 4 24.72 25.68 -2.49
CA LEU A 4 25.33 24.81 -3.49
C LEU A 4 24.40 23.62 -3.78
N PHE A 5 23.62 23.72 -4.85
CA PHE A 5 23.05 22.54 -5.50
C PHE A 5 23.98 22.17 -6.65
N GLN A 6 24.48 20.95 -6.65
CA GLN A 6 25.11 20.31 -7.81
C GLN A 6 24.22 19.16 -8.24
N PHE A 7 23.71 19.21 -9.48
CA PHE A 7 23.25 18.05 -10.20
C PHE A 7 23.83 18.11 -11.62
N GLY A 8 24.72 17.15 -11.91
CA GLY A 8 25.37 16.98 -13.20
C GLY A 8 24.73 15.85 -14.01
N SER A 9 24.38 16.20 -15.25
CA SER A 9 24.32 15.43 -16.50
C SER A 9 23.79 13.99 -16.55
N LYS A 10 22.78 13.79 -17.42
CA LYS A 10 22.86 12.76 -18.48
C LYS A 10 21.92 13.05 -19.66
N LYS A 11 22.49 13.15 -20.86
CA LYS A 11 21.78 13.21 -22.16
C LYS A 11 21.77 11.82 -22.76
N HIS A 12 20.63 11.38 -23.29
CA HIS A 12 20.54 10.19 -24.16
C HIS A 12 19.76 10.56 -25.42
N GLY A 13 20.36 10.23 -26.57
CA GLY A 13 19.91 10.60 -27.91
C GLY A 13 18.78 9.72 -28.43
N ALA A 14 18.10 10.25 -29.45
CA ALA A 14 16.97 9.66 -30.14
C ALA A 14 17.39 8.52 -31.09
N ARG A 15 16.54 7.48 -31.20
CA ARG A 15 16.34 6.68 -32.42
C ARG A 15 15.05 5.85 -32.32
N ALA A 16 14.19 5.95 -33.33
CA ALA A 16 13.15 4.99 -33.71
C ALA A 16 13.27 4.78 -35.25
N PRO A 17 12.55 3.87 -35.95
CA PRO A 17 11.55 2.86 -35.53
C PRO A 17 11.74 1.46 -36.22
N VAL A 18 10.66 0.64 -36.25
CA VAL A 18 10.41 -0.61 -37.06
C VAL A 18 10.84 -1.94 -36.37
N LYS A 19 10.09 -3.06 -36.34
CA LYS A 19 8.96 -3.63 -37.13
C LYS A 19 8.12 -4.60 -36.26
N GLN A 20 6.86 -4.79 -36.65
CA GLN A 20 5.92 -5.83 -36.18
C GLN A 20 6.46 -7.26 -36.38
N SER A 21 6.11 -8.18 -35.48
CA SER A 21 5.90 -9.59 -35.82
C SER A 21 4.90 -10.21 -34.84
N THR A 22 3.73 -10.53 -35.37
CA THR A 22 2.75 -11.46 -34.83
C THR A 22 3.37 -12.85 -34.74
N SER A 23 3.30 -13.48 -33.57
CA SER A 23 3.34 -14.94 -33.50
C SER A 23 2.44 -15.42 -32.37
N SER A 24 1.32 -15.99 -32.77
CA SER A 24 0.39 -16.76 -31.95
C SER A 24 1.12 -18.01 -31.46
N THR A 25 1.23 -18.20 -30.15
CA THR A 25 1.55 -19.52 -29.59
C THR A 25 0.45 -19.91 -28.62
N VAL A 26 -0.13 -21.07 -28.89
CA VAL A 26 -1.25 -21.68 -28.22
C VAL A 26 -0.83 -22.32 -26.89
N ALA A 27 -1.71 -22.15 -25.91
CA ALA A 27 -2.00 -23.01 -24.75
C ALA A 27 -0.84 -23.44 -23.82
N ALA A 28 -0.87 -22.89 -22.60
CA ALA A 28 -0.58 -23.65 -21.39
C ALA A 28 -1.90 -23.81 -20.61
N PRO A 29 -2.20 -24.97 -20.01
CA PRO A 29 -3.28 -25.03 -19.03
C PRO A 29 -2.75 -24.31 -17.79
N ALA A 30 -3.16 -23.06 -17.60
CA ALA A 30 -3.05 -22.46 -16.28
C ALA A 30 -3.95 -23.30 -15.37
N VAL A 31 -3.33 -24.10 -14.51
CA VAL A 31 -3.98 -24.64 -13.33
C VAL A 31 -4.54 -23.42 -12.61
N SER A 32 -5.84 -23.21 -12.73
CA SER A 32 -6.57 -22.20 -11.99
C SER A 32 -6.47 -22.59 -10.53
N LEU A 33 -5.50 -21.99 -9.83
CA LEU A 33 -5.54 -21.89 -8.38
C LEU A 33 -6.95 -21.43 -8.01
N PRO A 34 -7.62 -22.11 -7.04
CA PRO A 34 -8.99 -21.77 -6.70
C PRO A 34 -9.03 -20.29 -6.31
N ALA A 35 -9.98 -19.58 -6.92
CA ALA A 35 -10.30 -18.20 -6.63
C ALA A 35 -10.24 -17.99 -5.12
N GLN A 36 -9.32 -17.12 -4.73
CA GLN A 36 -8.99 -16.81 -3.34
C GLN A 36 -10.29 -16.56 -2.59
N ALA A 37 -10.46 -17.29 -1.49
CA ALA A 37 -11.66 -17.34 -0.68
C ALA A 37 -12.30 -15.95 -0.57
N THR A 38 -13.52 -15.82 -1.09
CA THR A 38 -14.32 -14.62 -0.98
C THR A 38 -14.33 -14.23 0.50
N GLY A 39 -13.69 -13.10 0.80
CA GLY A 39 -13.27 -12.73 2.15
C GLY A 39 -14.38 -12.95 3.16
N ALA A 40 -14.11 -13.75 4.17
CA ALA A 40 -14.95 -13.78 5.36
C ALA A 40 -15.01 -12.34 5.87
N VAL A 41 -16.18 -11.70 5.73
CA VAL A 41 -16.43 -10.41 6.35
C VAL A 41 -16.26 -10.61 7.85
N LEU A 42 -15.16 -10.10 8.41
CA LEU A 42 -14.91 -10.16 9.84
C LEU A 42 -15.93 -9.24 10.52
N GLN A 43 -16.99 -9.85 11.03
CA GLN A 43 -18.09 -9.13 11.65
C GLN A 43 -17.58 -8.36 12.87
N GLY A 44 -17.71 -7.03 12.84
CA GLY A 44 -17.30 -6.14 13.92
C GLY A 44 -15.86 -5.64 13.85
N LEU A 45 -15.15 -5.87 12.74
CA LEU A 45 -13.79 -5.39 12.55
C LEU A 45 -13.62 -4.80 11.15
N GLN A 46 -13.31 -3.51 11.07
CA GLN A 46 -13.04 -2.77 9.85
C GLN A 46 -11.58 -2.94 9.44
N VAL A 47 -11.36 -3.19 8.15
CA VAL A 47 -10.02 -3.13 7.56
C VAL A 47 -9.60 -1.67 7.49
N VAL A 48 -8.57 -1.31 8.24
CA VAL A 48 -7.93 0.01 8.18
C VAL A 48 -6.97 0.06 7.00
N CYS A 49 -6.23 -1.02 6.78
CA CYS A 49 -5.29 -1.19 5.67
C CYS A 49 -5.11 -2.68 5.33
N GLU A 50 -5.10 -3.03 4.05
CA GLU A 50 -4.89 -4.43 3.61
C GLU A 50 -3.42 -4.88 3.69
N GLY A 51 -2.46 -3.98 3.49
CA GLY A 51 -1.06 -4.35 3.26
C GLY A 51 -0.85 -4.99 1.89
N THR A 52 0.40 -5.40 1.61
CA THR A 52 0.79 -6.12 0.38
C THR A 52 0.95 -7.60 0.69
N ASP A 53 0.16 -8.48 0.06
CA ASP A 53 0.18 -9.93 0.33
C ASP A 53 0.22 -10.24 1.85
N PRO A 54 -0.86 -9.89 2.58
CA PRO A 54 -0.81 -9.87 4.03
C PRO A 54 -0.62 -11.27 4.60
N VAL A 55 0.45 -11.44 5.38
CA VAL A 55 0.78 -12.69 6.08
C VAL A 55 0.53 -12.62 7.58
N ILE A 56 0.28 -11.41 8.10
CA ILE A 56 -0.08 -11.16 9.50
C ILE A 56 -1.29 -10.21 9.60
N ASP A 57 -2.12 -10.46 10.60
CA ASP A 57 -3.24 -9.60 11.00
C ASP A 57 -2.89 -8.86 12.29
N ILE A 58 -3.03 -7.53 12.28
CA ILE A 58 -2.84 -6.66 13.45
C ILE A 58 -4.20 -6.06 13.81
N VAL A 59 -4.68 -6.36 15.02
CA VAL A 59 -5.96 -5.85 15.54
C VAL A 59 -5.68 -4.73 16.54
N ALA A 60 -6.10 -3.50 16.20
CA ALA A 60 -5.92 -2.32 17.01
C ALA A 60 -7.20 -1.99 17.80
N VAL A 61 -7.15 -2.14 19.12
CA VAL A 61 -8.30 -1.91 20.01
C VAL A 61 -8.19 -0.54 20.66
N HIS A 62 -9.23 0.28 20.53
CA HIS A 62 -9.32 1.57 21.23
C HIS A 62 -10.08 1.47 22.55
N SER A 63 -9.92 2.47 23.42
CA SER A 63 -10.66 2.56 24.69
C SER A 63 -12.15 2.91 24.49
N LEU A 64 -12.91 2.94 25.58
CA LEU A 64 -14.31 3.40 25.58
C LEU A 64 -14.41 4.81 24.97
N ASN A 65 -15.40 5.03 24.10
CA ASN A 65 -15.56 6.25 23.28
C ASN A 65 -14.39 6.60 22.36
N GLY A 66 -13.44 5.67 22.17
CA GLY A 66 -12.43 5.77 21.12
C GLY A 66 -13.05 5.66 19.73
N HIS A 67 -12.29 6.09 18.73
CA HIS A 67 -12.66 5.98 17.33
C HIS A 67 -11.44 5.54 16.55
N CYS A 68 -11.59 4.54 15.69
CA CYS A 68 -10.46 3.92 15.01
C CYS A 68 -9.51 4.93 14.35
N GLU A 69 -10.05 5.82 13.52
CA GLU A 69 -9.22 6.79 12.79
C GLU A 69 -8.61 7.87 13.69
N LYS A 70 -9.24 8.21 14.82
CA LYS A 70 -8.84 9.37 15.64
C LYS A 70 -7.91 8.98 16.77
N THR A 71 -8.14 7.83 17.40
CA THR A 71 -7.35 7.35 18.54
C THR A 71 -5.88 7.15 18.17
N TRP A 72 -5.62 6.69 16.94
CA TRP A 72 -4.27 6.40 16.46
C TRP A 72 -3.65 7.53 15.62
N THR A 73 -4.26 8.71 15.61
CA THR A 73 -3.77 9.86 14.83
C THR A 73 -3.14 10.88 15.76
N ALA A 74 -1.87 11.18 15.53
CA ALA A 74 -1.16 12.29 16.17
C ALA A 74 -1.31 13.56 15.32
N GLY A 75 -1.51 14.71 15.98
CA GLY A 75 -1.64 16.02 15.33
C GLY A 75 -2.95 16.74 15.65
N SER A 76 -3.20 17.87 14.99
CA SER A 76 -4.35 18.76 15.23
C SER A 76 -5.66 18.25 14.60
N GLY A 77 -5.90 16.94 14.65
CA GLY A 77 -7.06 16.28 14.05
C GLY A 77 -6.79 15.67 12.67
N VAL A 78 -7.70 14.78 12.23
CA VAL A 78 -7.54 13.94 11.04
C VAL A 78 -7.30 14.73 9.76
N ASP A 79 -7.88 15.93 9.66
CA ASP A 79 -7.82 16.79 8.47
C ASP A 79 -6.64 17.78 8.47
N SER A 80 -5.79 17.75 9.52
CA SER A 80 -4.61 18.61 9.60
C SER A 80 -3.51 18.11 8.66
N VAL A 81 -2.75 19.02 8.07
CA VAL A 81 -1.60 18.67 7.22
C VAL A 81 -0.49 17.93 8.00
N ASP A 82 -0.40 18.19 9.29
CA ASP A 82 0.58 17.57 10.19
C ASP A 82 0.02 16.30 10.89
N SER A 83 -1.15 15.84 10.44
CA SER A 83 -1.82 14.64 10.95
C SER A 83 -1.11 13.39 10.47
N VAL A 84 -0.73 12.50 11.40
CA VAL A 84 -0.12 11.21 11.09
C VAL A 84 -0.87 10.11 11.83
N ASN A 85 -1.43 9.15 11.09
CA ASN A 85 -2.05 7.97 11.66
C ASN A 85 -1.01 6.86 11.81
N TRP A 86 -0.75 6.43 13.04
CA TRP A 86 0.30 5.47 13.35
C TRP A 86 0.08 4.10 12.70
N LEU A 87 -1.18 3.69 12.51
CA LEU A 87 -1.50 2.40 11.91
C LEU A 87 -1.19 2.38 10.41
N ARG A 88 -1.76 3.31 9.65
CA ARG A 88 -1.62 3.29 8.18
C ARG A 88 -0.36 3.99 7.66
N ASP A 89 0.12 5.01 8.36
CA ASP A 89 1.19 5.87 7.83
C ASP A 89 2.58 5.45 8.34
N LEU A 90 2.67 4.90 9.56
CA LEU A 90 3.96 4.50 10.16
C LEU A 90 4.15 2.99 10.18
N LEU A 91 3.19 2.24 10.74
CA LEU A 91 3.34 0.79 10.94
C LEU A 91 3.52 0.03 9.62
N LEU A 92 2.88 0.46 8.54
CA LEU A 92 3.05 -0.14 7.21
C LEU A 92 4.44 0.10 6.58
N GLN A 93 5.20 1.09 7.05
CA GLN A 93 6.58 1.27 6.57
C GLN A 93 7.49 0.14 7.08
N ASP A 94 7.25 -0.31 8.31
CA ASP A 94 8.01 -1.39 8.93
C ASP A 94 7.46 -2.78 8.61
N LEU A 95 6.13 -2.89 8.44
CA LEU A 95 5.40 -4.14 8.20
C LEU A 95 4.48 -4.03 6.97
N PRO A 96 5.05 -3.97 5.75
CA PRO A 96 4.25 -3.81 4.53
C PRO A 96 3.32 -5.00 4.24
N ASN A 97 3.63 -6.19 4.76
CA ASN A 97 2.81 -7.40 4.62
C ASN A 97 1.84 -7.62 5.79
N ALA A 98 1.46 -6.55 6.49
CA ALA A 98 0.44 -6.61 7.55
C ALA A 98 -0.90 -6.08 7.06
N ARG A 99 -1.98 -6.82 7.34
CA ARG A 99 -3.34 -6.30 7.32
C ARG A 99 -3.67 -5.73 8.69
N ILE A 100 -4.16 -4.50 8.72
CA ILE A 100 -4.50 -3.78 9.93
C ILE A 100 -6.02 -3.65 10.04
N LEU A 101 -6.52 -4.00 11.21
CA LEU A 101 -7.91 -4.18 11.52
C LEU A 101 -8.26 -3.44 12.82
N CYS A 102 -9.47 -2.92 12.91
CA CYS A 102 -9.97 -2.08 13.99
C CYS A 102 -11.49 -2.02 13.87
#